data_AF-A0A2V9U3Z6-F1
#
_entry.id   AF-A0A2V9U3Z6-F1
#
_cell.length_a   1.000
_cell.length_b   1.000
_cell.length_c   1.000
_cell.angle_alpha   90.00
_cell.angle_beta   90.00
_cell.angle_gamma   90.00
#
_symmetry.space_group_name_H-M   'P 1'
#
loop_
_entity.id
_entity.type
_entity.pdbx_description
1 polymer ?
#
loop_
_entity_poly.entity_id
_entity_poly.type
_entity_poly.pdbx_seq_one_letter_code
_entity_poly.pdbx_strand_id
1 'polypeptide(L)'
;MTIDQLQADMKSGKYTARSLTEKYLQRIHDVDKQGPAVNSVIELNPDAVAIAELLDRERKEKGVRGPLHGIPVLIKDNVGTADKMMTTAGSLALVDAPKPPKDSLVAAQLRKSGAVILGKTNLSEWANIRSSHSTSGWSGRGGLTKNPYALDRNPCGSSSGTGAGVSSNFAAGGIGTETDGSIVCPSSSNGLAGIKPTVGLVSRAGIIPISHSQDTAGPMCRTLRDATIMLGALTGVDPEDSY
;
A
#
# COMPACT_ATOMS: atom_id res chain seq x y z
N MET A 1 -1.01 -5.89 -15.56
CA MET A 1 -2.48 -6.05 -15.64
C MET A 1 -3.15 -4.94 -14.84
N THR A 2 -4.29 -4.44 -15.33
CA THR A 2 -5.14 -3.46 -14.63
C THR A 2 -6.10 -4.15 -13.67
N ILE A 3 -6.72 -3.41 -12.76
CA ILE A 3 -7.73 -3.95 -11.81
C ILE A 3 -8.91 -4.56 -12.58
N ASP A 4 -9.40 -3.90 -13.63
CA ASP A 4 -10.50 -4.41 -14.46
C ASP A 4 -10.15 -5.74 -15.13
N GLN A 5 -8.92 -5.87 -15.65
CA GLN A 5 -8.45 -7.13 -16.24
C GLN A 5 -8.37 -8.25 -15.19
N LEU A 6 -7.87 -7.95 -14.00
CA LEU A 6 -7.81 -8.92 -12.91
C LEU A 6 -9.22 -9.34 -12.46
N GLN A 7 -10.18 -8.41 -12.40
CA GLN A 7 -11.58 -8.75 -12.12
C GLN A 7 -12.20 -9.63 -13.22
N ALA A 8 -11.95 -9.32 -14.49
CA ALA A 8 -12.43 -10.13 -15.61
C ALA A 8 -11.83 -11.55 -15.58
N ASP A 9 -10.54 -11.67 -15.30
CA ASP A 9 -9.86 -12.96 -15.18
C ASP A 9 -10.34 -13.76 -13.96
N MET A 10 -10.69 -13.11 -12.85
CA MET A 10 -11.34 -13.78 -11.72
C MET A 10 -12.78 -14.20 -12.02
N LYS A 11 -13.52 -13.39 -12.77
CA LYS A 11 -14.90 -13.69 -13.18
C LYS A 11 -14.96 -14.86 -14.15
N SER A 12 -13.98 -14.98 -15.05
CA SER A 12 -13.89 -16.10 -16.00
C SER A 12 -13.36 -17.40 -15.39
N GLY A 13 -12.87 -17.35 -14.14
CA GLY A 13 -12.24 -18.49 -13.46
C GLY A 13 -10.79 -18.76 -13.89
N LYS A 14 -10.20 -17.91 -14.74
CA LYS A 14 -8.78 -17.98 -15.11
C LYS A 14 -7.86 -17.81 -13.90
N TYR A 15 -8.25 -16.93 -12.99
CA TYR A 15 -7.60 -16.76 -11.70
C TYR A 15 -8.60 -16.79 -10.55
N THR A 16 -8.11 -17.09 -9.36
CA THR A 16 -8.79 -16.81 -8.10
C THR A 16 -8.01 -15.73 -7.32
N ALA A 17 -8.64 -15.07 -6.35
CA ALA A 17 -7.98 -14.12 -5.47
C ALA A 17 -6.79 -14.76 -4.75
N ARG A 18 -6.94 -16.01 -4.30
CA ARG A 18 -5.85 -16.82 -3.73
C ARG A 18 -4.69 -16.98 -4.72
N SER A 19 -4.97 -17.42 -5.94
CA SER A 19 -3.92 -17.64 -6.96
C SER A 19 -3.20 -16.35 -7.36
N LEU A 20 -3.91 -15.20 -7.41
CA LEU A 20 -3.30 -13.90 -7.66
C LEU A 20 -2.40 -13.48 -6.49
N THR A 21 -2.89 -13.66 -5.26
CA THR A 21 -2.15 -13.38 -4.03
C THR A 21 -0.84 -14.18 -3.99
N GLU A 22 -0.90 -15.49 -4.21
CA GLU A 22 0.28 -16.36 -4.26
C GLU A 22 1.28 -15.92 -5.34
N LYS A 23 0.80 -15.52 -6.53
CA LYS A 23 1.68 -15.02 -7.61
C LYS A 23 2.39 -13.71 -7.24
N TYR A 24 1.70 -12.77 -6.60
CA TYR A 24 2.33 -11.53 -6.14
C TYR A 24 3.33 -11.79 -5.01
N LEU A 25 2.99 -12.65 -4.05
CA LEU A 25 3.90 -13.04 -2.97
C LEU A 25 5.16 -13.71 -3.50
N GLN A 26 5.04 -14.62 -4.46
CA GLN A 26 6.19 -15.25 -5.12
C GLN A 26 7.07 -14.20 -5.79
N ARG A 27 6.47 -13.24 -6.50
CA ARG A 27 7.22 -12.16 -7.15
C ARG A 27 7.93 -11.24 -6.15
N ILE A 28 7.30 -10.92 -5.01
CA ILE A 28 7.92 -10.17 -3.92
C ILE A 28 9.14 -10.94 -3.41
N HIS A 29 9.00 -12.24 -3.16
CA HIS A 29 10.11 -13.08 -2.73
C HIS A 29 11.29 -13.02 -3.72
N ASP A 30 11.03 -13.26 -5.01
CA ASP A 30 12.07 -13.41 -6.03
C ASP A 30 12.78 -12.10 -6.41
N VAL A 31 12.10 -10.95 -6.27
CA VAL A 31 12.58 -9.65 -6.80
C VAL A 31 12.76 -8.58 -5.73
N ASP A 32 11.95 -8.58 -4.67
CA ASP A 32 12.05 -7.59 -3.60
C ASP A 32 13.15 -7.96 -2.59
N LYS A 33 13.16 -9.23 -2.18
CA LYS A 33 14.07 -9.76 -1.13
C LYS A 33 15.25 -10.53 -1.70
N GLN A 34 15.06 -11.13 -2.87
CA GLN A 34 16.13 -11.74 -3.65
C GLN A 34 16.38 -10.95 -4.94
N GLY A 35 17.17 -11.51 -5.85
CA GLY A 35 17.38 -10.96 -7.19
C GLY A 35 17.84 -9.49 -7.16
N PRO A 36 17.16 -8.58 -7.87
CA PRO A 36 17.44 -7.13 -7.84
C PRO A 36 17.45 -6.50 -6.44
N ALA A 37 16.79 -7.13 -5.46
CA ALA A 37 16.68 -6.67 -4.10
C ALA A 37 16.17 -5.22 -4.03
N VAL A 38 14.98 -4.99 -4.60
CA VAL A 38 14.29 -3.68 -4.63
C VAL A 38 14.01 -3.18 -3.20
N ASN A 39 13.76 -4.11 -2.27
CA ASN A 39 13.58 -3.86 -0.85
C ASN A 39 12.51 -2.79 -0.51
N SER A 40 11.37 -2.93 -1.16
CA SER A 40 10.18 -2.08 -1.08
C SER A 40 9.12 -2.58 -0.10
N VAL A 41 9.07 -3.88 0.21
CA VAL A 41 8.09 -4.46 1.13
C VAL A 41 8.76 -4.66 2.49
N ILE A 42 8.33 -3.94 3.52
CA ILE A 42 8.95 -4.03 4.85
C ILE A 42 8.40 -5.22 5.65
N GLU A 43 7.16 -5.62 5.40
CA GLU A 43 6.49 -6.71 6.11
C GLU A 43 5.36 -7.31 5.25
N LEU A 44 5.22 -8.63 5.26
CA LEU A 44 4.12 -9.32 4.60
C LEU A 44 3.01 -9.65 5.60
N ASN A 45 1.76 -9.59 5.16
CA ASN A 45 0.62 -10.04 5.94
C ASN A 45 0.61 -11.58 5.98
N PRO A 46 0.82 -12.21 7.15
CA PRO A 46 0.85 -13.67 7.24
C PRO A 46 -0.51 -14.32 6.91
N ASP A 47 -1.61 -13.55 6.98
CA ASP A 47 -2.95 -14.04 6.73
C ASP A 47 -3.44 -13.74 5.29
N ALA A 48 -2.61 -13.14 4.42
CA ALA A 48 -3.01 -12.68 3.08
C ALA A 48 -3.65 -13.79 2.22
N VAL A 49 -3.04 -14.97 2.17
CA VAL A 49 -3.52 -16.12 1.38
C VAL A 49 -4.86 -16.62 1.91
N ALA A 50 -4.99 -16.73 3.24
CA ALA A 50 -6.22 -17.16 3.89
C ALA A 50 -7.36 -16.14 3.62
N ILE A 51 -7.08 -14.84 3.76
CA ILE A 51 -8.04 -13.77 3.44
C ILE A 51 -8.49 -13.86 1.97
N ALA A 52 -7.56 -14.09 1.05
CA ALA A 52 -7.87 -14.22 -0.37
C ALA A 52 -8.78 -15.43 -0.65
N GLU A 53 -8.54 -16.56 0.02
CA GLU A 53 -9.40 -17.75 -0.05
C GLU A 53 -10.82 -17.48 0.49
N LEU A 54 -10.95 -16.70 1.58
CA LEU A 54 -12.27 -16.26 2.07
C LEU A 54 -13.03 -15.45 1.02
N LEU A 55 -12.33 -14.54 0.32
CA LEU A 55 -12.93 -13.70 -0.73
C LEU A 55 -13.31 -14.52 -1.97
N ASP A 56 -12.57 -15.59 -2.28
CA ASP A 56 -12.93 -16.55 -3.33
C ASP A 56 -14.23 -17.30 -2.99
N ARG A 57 -14.42 -17.70 -1.72
CA ARG A 57 -15.68 -18.30 -1.26
C ARG A 57 -16.82 -17.30 -1.31
N GLU A 58 -16.60 -16.09 -0.79
CA GLU A 58 -17.60 -15.03 -0.81
C GLU A 58 -18.04 -14.67 -2.23
N ARG A 59 -17.11 -14.62 -3.19
CA ARG A 59 -17.42 -14.37 -4.61
C ARG A 59 -18.44 -15.37 -5.15
N LYS A 60 -18.34 -16.65 -4.74
CA LYS A 60 -19.24 -17.73 -5.17
C LYS A 60 -20.58 -17.70 -4.44
N GLU A 61 -20.57 -17.41 -3.14
CA GLU A 61 -21.74 -17.52 -2.27
C GLU A 61 -22.62 -16.25 -2.26
N LYS A 62 -21.99 -15.07 -2.27
CA LYS A 62 -22.64 -13.77 -2.06
C LYS A 62 -22.39 -12.78 -3.22
N GLY A 63 -21.44 -13.08 -4.09
CA GLY A 63 -21.00 -12.18 -5.14
C GLY A 63 -19.84 -11.27 -4.70
N VAL A 64 -19.49 -10.32 -5.57
CA VAL A 64 -18.37 -9.40 -5.34
C VAL A 64 -18.81 -8.16 -4.56
N ARG A 65 -17.97 -7.67 -3.64
CA ARG A 65 -18.18 -6.41 -2.90
C ARG A 65 -18.02 -5.15 -3.76
N GLY A 66 -17.35 -5.27 -4.89
CA GLY A 66 -17.05 -4.17 -5.80
C GLY A 66 -15.78 -4.42 -6.62
N PRO A 67 -15.24 -3.37 -7.28
CA PRO A 67 -14.08 -3.49 -8.16
C PRO A 67 -12.80 -4.01 -7.49
N LEU A 68 -12.68 -3.87 -6.16
CA LEU A 68 -11.51 -4.33 -5.41
C LEU A 68 -11.65 -5.75 -4.83
N HIS A 69 -12.75 -6.45 -5.07
CA HIS A 69 -12.99 -7.77 -4.49
C HIS A 69 -11.94 -8.80 -4.92
N GLY A 70 -11.10 -9.25 -3.98
CA GLY A 70 -9.99 -10.17 -4.23
C GLY A 70 -8.74 -9.52 -4.82
N ILE A 71 -8.66 -8.19 -4.91
CA ILE A 71 -7.52 -7.49 -5.51
C ILE A 71 -6.38 -7.31 -4.49
N PRO A 72 -5.17 -7.81 -4.77
CA PRO A 72 -4.02 -7.64 -3.88
C PRO A 72 -3.43 -6.24 -3.94
N VAL A 73 -3.29 -5.59 -2.77
CA VAL A 73 -2.78 -4.22 -2.60
C VAL A 73 -1.69 -4.16 -1.53
N LEU A 74 -0.83 -3.15 -1.61
CA LEU A 74 0.15 -2.82 -0.57
C LEU A 74 -0.21 -1.49 0.11
N ILE A 75 0.13 -1.33 1.39
CA ILE A 75 -0.09 -0.06 2.11
C ILE A 75 1.20 0.40 2.78
N LYS A 76 1.44 1.70 2.84
CA LYS A 76 2.61 2.28 3.52
C LYS A 76 2.62 1.94 5.00
N ASP A 77 3.80 1.66 5.55
CA ASP A 77 3.98 1.20 6.95
C ASP A 77 3.66 2.25 8.03
N ASN A 78 3.26 3.46 7.64
CA ASN A 78 2.69 4.45 8.57
C ASN A 78 1.15 4.40 8.65
N VAL A 79 0.50 3.52 7.86
CA VAL A 79 -0.96 3.32 7.87
C VAL A 79 -1.30 2.18 8.84
N GLY A 80 -2.02 2.48 9.92
CA GLY A 80 -2.36 1.53 10.97
C GLY A 80 -3.25 0.37 10.51
N THR A 81 -2.91 -0.84 10.92
CA THR A 81 -3.77 -2.03 10.83
C THR A 81 -3.85 -2.77 12.16
N ALA A 82 -4.99 -3.40 12.43
CA ALA A 82 -5.24 -4.21 13.62
C ALA A 82 -5.04 -5.72 13.37
N ASP A 83 -4.38 -6.10 12.28
CA ASP A 83 -3.98 -7.48 11.99
C ASP A 83 -2.55 -7.80 12.46
N LYS A 84 -1.94 -8.89 12.00
CA LYS A 84 -0.65 -9.36 12.52
C LYS A 84 0.57 -8.59 11.98
N MET A 85 0.36 -7.49 11.26
CA MET A 85 1.45 -6.64 10.78
C MET A 85 1.74 -5.50 11.75
N MET A 86 2.99 -5.05 11.81
CA MET A 86 3.38 -3.86 12.56
C MET A 86 3.05 -2.57 11.79
N THR A 87 3.01 -1.43 12.48
CA THR A 87 2.90 -0.09 11.87
C THR A 87 3.99 0.77 12.50
N THR A 88 5.13 0.90 11.81
CA THR A 88 6.38 1.37 12.45
C THR A 88 6.88 2.70 11.90
N ALA A 89 6.28 3.22 10.84
CA ALA A 89 6.84 4.33 10.05
C ALA A 89 8.34 4.11 9.69
N GLY A 90 8.73 2.84 9.54
CA GLY A 90 10.11 2.42 9.28
C GLY A 90 11.07 2.47 10.48
N SER A 91 10.60 2.87 11.66
CA SER A 91 11.42 3.07 12.86
C SER A 91 11.55 1.80 13.69
N LEU A 92 12.77 1.49 14.13
CA LEU A 92 13.02 0.41 15.10
C LEU A 92 12.38 0.69 16.47
N ALA A 93 12.12 1.95 16.81
CA ALA A 93 11.49 2.33 18.09
C ALA A 93 10.03 1.87 18.22
N LEU A 94 9.39 1.51 17.10
CA LEU A 94 8.02 1.01 17.06
C LEU A 94 7.96 -0.49 16.77
N VAL A 95 9.11 -1.16 16.66
CA VAL A 95 9.15 -2.63 16.71
C VAL A 95 8.73 -3.04 18.12
N ASP A 96 7.82 -4.00 18.21
CA ASP A 96 7.17 -4.45 19.45
C ASP A 96 6.26 -3.43 20.16
N ALA A 97 5.98 -2.28 19.53
CA ALA A 97 4.94 -1.38 20.02
C ALA A 97 3.57 -2.09 20.00
N PRO A 98 2.66 -1.77 20.93
CA PRO A 98 1.31 -2.31 20.89
C PRO A 98 0.65 -2.05 19.54
N LYS A 99 0.10 -3.12 18.96
CA LYS A 99 -0.66 -3.04 17.73
C LYS A 99 -1.80 -2.03 17.86
N PRO A 100 -2.13 -1.25 16.80
CA PRO A 100 -3.33 -0.44 16.77
C PRO A 100 -4.58 -1.22 17.23
N PRO A 101 -5.44 -0.64 18.09
CA PRO A 101 -6.64 -1.32 18.58
C PRO A 101 -7.68 -1.58 17.48
N LYS A 102 -7.59 -0.86 16.37
CA LYS A 102 -8.43 -1.00 15.17
C LYS A 102 -7.65 -0.59 13.92
N ASP A 103 -8.15 -1.00 12.76
CA ASP A 103 -7.65 -0.52 11.47
C ASP A 103 -7.83 1.01 11.37
N SER A 104 -6.87 1.68 10.70
CA SER A 104 -7.12 3.01 10.14
C SER A 104 -8.34 2.98 9.23
N LEU A 105 -9.05 4.10 9.04
CA LEU A 105 -10.22 4.10 8.16
C LEU A 105 -9.84 3.69 6.72
N VAL A 106 -8.65 4.07 6.26
CA VAL A 106 -8.06 3.64 4.99
C VAL A 106 -8.00 2.10 4.88
N ALA A 107 -7.42 1.42 5.87
CA ALA A 107 -7.33 -0.04 5.86
C ALA A 107 -8.71 -0.70 5.99
N ALA A 108 -9.58 -0.16 6.85
CA ALA A 108 -10.93 -0.66 7.03
C ALA A 108 -11.75 -0.56 5.73
N GLN A 109 -11.66 0.55 5.00
CA GLN A 109 -12.33 0.75 3.72
C GLN A 109 -11.81 -0.20 2.64
N LEU A 110 -10.49 -0.39 2.54
CA LEU A 110 -9.92 -1.38 1.62
C LEU A 110 -10.46 -2.79 1.89
N ARG A 111 -10.50 -3.23 3.15
CA ARG A 111 -11.09 -4.52 3.53
C ARG A 111 -12.58 -4.57 3.23
N LYS A 112 -13.32 -3.49 3.51
CA LYS A 112 -14.75 -3.39 3.20
C LYS A 112 -15.01 -3.54 1.71
N SER A 113 -14.18 -2.96 0.85
CA SER A 113 -14.23 -3.13 -0.61
C SER A 113 -13.74 -4.50 -1.11
N GLY A 114 -13.26 -5.37 -0.20
CA GLY A 114 -12.80 -6.72 -0.52
C GLY A 114 -11.37 -6.79 -1.03
N ALA A 115 -10.53 -5.77 -0.81
CA ALA A 115 -9.12 -5.83 -1.17
C ALA A 115 -8.34 -6.77 -0.23
N VAL A 116 -7.32 -7.44 -0.77
CA VAL A 116 -6.36 -8.26 -0.01
C VAL A 116 -5.13 -7.40 0.28
N ILE A 117 -4.94 -6.99 1.54
CA ILE A 117 -3.73 -6.26 1.94
C ILE A 117 -2.58 -7.25 2.07
N LEU A 118 -1.67 -7.25 1.10
CA LEU A 118 -0.53 -8.17 1.01
C LEU A 118 0.52 -7.92 2.10
N GLY A 119 0.68 -6.68 2.52
CA GLY A 119 1.81 -6.27 3.33
C GLY A 119 1.94 -4.76 3.49
N LYS A 120 2.96 -4.39 4.26
CA LYS A 120 3.41 -3.03 4.47
C LYS A 120 4.57 -2.71 3.54
N THR A 121 4.60 -1.52 2.97
CA THR A 121 5.73 -1.03 2.19
C THR A 121 6.66 -0.15 3.01
N ASN A 122 7.95 -0.29 2.74
CA ASN A 122 9.00 0.55 3.28
C ASN A 122 8.78 2.02 2.87
N LEU A 123 9.39 2.93 3.61
CA LEU A 123 9.29 4.36 3.44
C LEU A 123 10.60 5.05 3.85
N SER A 124 10.74 6.33 3.50
CA SER A 124 11.67 7.19 4.25
C SER A 124 11.21 7.24 5.72
N GLU A 125 12.09 6.88 6.66
CA GLU A 125 11.77 6.81 8.09
C GLU A 125 11.05 8.07 8.59
N TRP A 126 10.01 7.89 9.42
CA TRP A 126 9.14 8.96 9.90
C TRP A 126 8.59 9.84 8.77
N ALA A 127 8.23 9.21 7.65
CA ALA A 127 7.75 9.89 6.46
C ALA A 127 8.67 11.06 5.99
N ASN A 128 9.98 10.89 6.18
CA ASN A 128 11.06 11.83 5.87
C ASN A 128 11.21 13.05 6.80
N ILE A 129 10.46 13.16 7.91
CA ILE A 129 10.56 14.28 8.86
C ILE A 129 11.58 14.06 9.98
N ARG A 130 12.70 13.39 9.68
CA ARG A 130 13.69 12.98 10.69
C ARG A 130 14.98 13.80 10.66
N SER A 131 15.41 14.28 9.50
CA SER A 131 16.70 14.96 9.32
C SER A 131 16.70 15.79 8.03
N SER A 132 17.42 16.91 8.02
CA SER A 132 17.73 17.68 6.81
C SER A 132 18.70 16.96 5.85
N HIS A 133 19.34 15.89 6.30
CA HIS A 133 20.26 15.06 5.50
C HIS A 133 19.75 13.62 5.36
N SER A 134 18.42 13.44 5.33
CA SER A 134 17.82 12.12 5.16
C SER A 134 18.10 11.53 3.77
N THR A 135 18.06 10.19 3.69
CA THR A 135 18.10 9.47 2.42
C THR A 135 16.69 8.98 2.08
N SER A 136 16.12 9.46 0.98
CA SER A 136 14.80 9.03 0.54
C SER A 136 14.75 7.51 0.29
N GLY A 137 13.74 6.87 0.87
CA GLY A 137 13.51 5.44 0.79
C GLY A 137 14.31 4.58 1.76
N TRP A 138 15.10 5.19 2.64
CA TRP A 138 15.77 4.48 3.73
C TRP A 138 14.95 4.52 5.03
N SER A 139 14.90 3.40 5.74
CA SER A 139 14.47 3.35 7.14
C SER A 139 15.31 2.41 7.99
N GLY A 140 15.34 2.63 9.30
CA GLY A 140 16.12 1.80 10.23
C GLY A 140 15.65 0.34 10.25
N ARG A 141 14.32 0.12 10.16
CA ARG A 141 13.73 -1.22 10.11
C ARG A 141 13.81 -1.85 8.72
N GLY A 142 13.48 -1.08 7.68
CA GLY A 142 13.29 -1.61 6.32
C GLY A 142 14.53 -1.55 5.44
N GLY A 143 15.59 -0.84 5.83
CA GLY A 143 16.74 -0.58 4.99
C GLY A 143 16.42 0.35 3.81
N LEU A 144 17.25 0.31 2.76
CA LEU A 144 17.11 1.18 1.59
C LEU A 144 16.22 0.53 0.51
N THR A 145 15.15 1.22 0.14
CA THR A 145 14.36 0.94 -1.08
C THR A 145 15.10 1.45 -2.30
N LYS A 146 15.14 0.67 -3.39
CA LYS A 146 15.78 1.06 -4.67
C LYS A 146 14.75 1.36 -5.75
N ASN A 147 15.11 2.18 -6.73
CA ASN A 147 14.29 2.41 -7.91
C ASN A 147 14.38 1.19 -8.86
N PRO A 148 13.26 0.58 -9.27
CA PRO A 148 13.29 -0.61 -10.12
C PRO A 148 13.71 -0.36 -11.57
N TYR A 149 13.72 0.91 -12.04
CA TYR A 149 14.25 1.26 -13.37
C TYR A 149 15.78 1.36 -13.38
N ALA A 150 16.38 1.70 -12.24
CA ALA A 150 17.82 1.79 -12.07
C ALA A 150 18.15 1.63 -10.58
N LEU A 151 18.70 0.47 -10.20
CA LEU A 151 18.86 0.05 -8.80
C LEU A 151 19.84 0.92 -7.99
N ASP A 152 20.66 1.72 -8.68
CA ASP A 152 21.58 2.72 -8.12
C ASP A 152 20.96 4.12 -7.98
N ARG A 153 19.65 4.27 -8.29
CA ARG A 153 18.92 5.54 -8.21
C ARG A 153 17.87 5.55 -7.11
N ASN A 154 17.57 6.76 -6.66
CA ASN A 154 16.60 7.00 -5.59
C ASN A 154 15.15 6.82 -6.10
N PRO A 155 14.26 6.10 -5.38
CA PRO A 155 12.85 5.97 -5.74
C PRO A 155 11.99 7.20 -5.37
N CYS A 156 12.60 8.31 -4.95
CA CYS A 156 12.02 9.40 -4.17
C CYS A 156 11.33 8.88 -2.88
N GLY A 157 10.48 9.69 -2.26
CA GLY A 157 9.85 9.36 -0.99
C GLY A 157 8.85 10.44 -0.57
N SER A 158 8.20 10.29 0.58
CA SER A 158 8.44 9.21 1.55
C SER A 158 7.73 7.90 1.24
N SER A 159 6.74 7.84 0.33
CA SER A 159 6.08 6.58 -0.07
C SER A 159 6.92 5.75 -1.07
N SER A 160 8.21 5.60 -0.79
CA SER A 160 9.22 4.97 -1.64
C SER A 160 8.87 3.51 -1.96
N GLY A 161 8.54 2.71 -0.95
CA GLY A 161 8.23 1.30 -1.12
C GLY A 161 6.92 1.10 -1.87
N THR A 162 5.92 1.95 -1.66
CA THR A 162 4.69 1.92 -2.45
C THR A 162 5.00 2.18 -3.93
N GLY A 163 5.80 3.21 -4.22
CA GLY A 163 6.22 3.55 -5.59
C GLY A 163 7.00 2.42 -6.26
N ALA A 164 8.10 1.99 -5.64
CA ALA A 164 8.97 0.94 -6.18
C ALA A 164 8.24 -0.41 -6.29
N GLY A 165 7.44 -0.78 -5.29
CA GLY A 165 6.73 -2.06 -5.26
C GLY A 165 5.62 -2.17 -6.30
N VAL A 166 4.80 -1.13 -6.44
CA VAL A 166 3.73 -1.12 -7.47
C VAL A 166 4.32 -1.09 -8.88
N SER A 167 5.40 -0.32 -9.09
CA SER A 167 6.13 -0.28 -10.36
C SER A 167 6.73 -1.65 -10.72
N SER A 168 7.24 -2.35 -9.71
CA SER A 168 7.76 -3.72 -9.86
C SER A 168 6.69 -4.79 -10.01
N ASN A 169 5.39 -4.44 -10.07
CA ASN A 169 4.26 -5.38 -10.08
C ASN A 169 4.20 -6.30 -8.85
N PHE A 170 4.53 -5.79 -7.65
CA PHE A 170 4.36 -6.54 -6.39
C PHE A 170 2.93 -6.52 -5.85
N ALA A 171 2.09 -5.64 -6.41
CA ALA A 171 0.65 -5.60 -6.16
C ALA A 171 -0.08 -4.99 -7.35
N ALA A 172 -1.41 -5.06 -7.36
CA ALA A 172 -2.23 -4.38 -8.36
C ALA A 172 -2.15 -2.85 -8.24
N GLY A 173 -2.05 -2.36 -7.00
CA GLY A 173 -1.83 -0.97 -6.65
C GLY A 173 -1.43 -0.85 -5.18
N GLY A 174 -1.22 0.37 -4.69
CA GLY A 174 -0.90 0.57 -3.28
C GLY A 174 -1.28 1.94 -2.75
N ILE A 175 -1.19 2.09 -1.43
CA ILE A 175 -1.48 3.34 -0.72
C ILE A 175 -0.19 3.98 -0.24
N GLY A 176 -0.01 5.26 -0.58
CA GLY A 176 0.98 6.15 0.00
C GLY A 176 0.31 7.19 0.91
N THR A 177 1.14 8.00 1.56
CA THR A 177 0.70 9.20 2.28
C THR A 177 1.54 10.39 1.86
N GLU A 178 0.92 11.56 1.79
CA GLU A 178 1.58 12.79 1.42
C GLU A 178 1.28 13.94 2.37
N THR A 179 2.36 14.57 2.84
CA THR A 179 2.37 15.89 3.45
C THR A 179 2.77 16.92 2.39
N ASP A 180 3.91 16.69 1.75
CA ASP A 180 4.40 17.44 0.59
C ASP A 180 5.20 16.49 -0.31
N GLY A 181 4.75 16.28 -1.54
CA GLY A 181 5.41 15.46 -2.56
C GLY A 181 5.46 13.94 -2.32
N SER A 182 5.13 13.46 -1.12
CA SER A 182 5.37 12.08 -0.68
C SER A 182 4.53 10.97 -1.33
N ILE A 183 3.57 11.29 -2.20
CA ILE A 183 2.86 10.41 -3.13
C ILE A 183 3.29 10.74 -4.57
N VAL A 184 3.23 12.01 -4.98
CA VAL A 184 3.43 12.41 -6.38
C VAL A 184 4.89 12.29 -6.83
N CYS A 185 5.87 12.59 -5.97
CA CYS A 185 7.30 12.44 -6.28
C CYS A 185 7.73 10.98 -6.46
N PRO A 186 7.44 10.05 -5.52
CA PRO A 186 7.74 8.64 -5.76
C PRO A 186 6.88 8.04 -6.86
N SER A 187 5.68 8.56 -7.15
CA SER A 187 4.93 8.10 -8.34
C SER A 187 5.64 8.49 -9.63
N SER A 188 6.05 9.76 -9.77
CA SER A 188 6.80 10.25 -10.93
C SER A 188 8.11 9.47 -11.12
N SER A 189 8.89 9.31 -10.04
CA SER A 189 10.20 8.65 -10.09
C SER A 189 10.13 7.15 -10.43
N ASN A 190 8.98 6.51 -10.21
CA ASN A 190 8.77 5.08 -10.47
C ASN A 190 7.74 4.83 -11.60
N GLY A 191 7.41 5.83 -12.42
CA GLY A 191 6.55 5.68 -13.59
C GLY A 191 5.11 5.26 -13.26
N LEU A 192 4.51 5.87 -12.24
CA LEU A 192 3.15 5.58 -11.77
C LEU A 192 2.23 6.81 -11.85
N ALA A 193 0.92 6.54 -11.87
CA ALA A 193 -0.10 7.51 -11.54
C ALA A 193 -0.30 7.54 -10.00
N GLY A 194 -0.01 8.68 -9.38
CA GLY A 194 -0.27 8.92 -7.96
C GLY A 194 -1.26 10.06 -7.78
N ILE A 195 -2.24 9.89 -6.89
CA ILE A 195 -3.22 10.93 -6.58
C ILE A 195 -3.03 11.36 -5.13
N LYS A 196 -2.65 12.62 -4.93
CA LYS A 196 -2.82 13.30 -3.64
C LYS A 196 -4.19 13.98 -3.62
N PRO A 197 -5.18 13.47 -2.87
CA PRO A 197 -6.49 14.10 -2.82
C PRO A 197 -6.47 15.41 -2.01
N THR A 198 -7.60 16.12 -2.06
CA THR A 198 -7.90 17.22 -1.15
C THR A 198 -7.86 16.73 0.30
N VAL A 199 -7.25 17.51 1.19
CA VAL A 199 -7.23 17.19 2.63
C VAL A 199 -8.68 17.15 3.14
N GLY A 200 -9.04 16.08 3.85
CA GLY A 200 -10.43 15.79 4.28
C GLY A 200 -11.21 14.84 3.38
N LEU A 201 -10.78 14.60 2.12
CA LEU A 201 -11.48 13.63 1.26
C LEU A 201 -11.29 12.17 1.72
N VAL A 202 -10.12 11.87 2.28
CA VAL A 202 -9.75 10.56 2.84
C VAL A 202 -9.30 10.80 4.27
N SER A 203 -9.91 10.06 5.21
CA SER A 203 -9.57 10.14 6.63
C SER A 203 -8.10 9.79 6.89
N ARG A 204 -7.54 10.47 7.88
CA ARG A 204 -6.17 10.31 8.37
C ARG A 204 -6.14 9.59 9.71
N ALA A 205 -7.30 9.23 10.26
CA ALA A 205 -7.41 8.50 11.52
C ALA A 205 -6.65 7.16 11.45
N GLY A 206 -5.79 6.91 12.44
CA GLY A 206 -4.95 5.71 12.50
C GLY A 206 -3.74 5.73 11.56
N ILE A 207 -3.36 6.87 10.99
CA ILE A 207 -2.10 7.06 10.26
C ILE A 207 -1.11 7.81 11.17
N ILE A 208 0.14 7.34 11.24
CA ILE A 208 1.22 8.07 11.94
C ILE A 208 1.44 9.41 11.19
N PRO A 209 1.16 10.57 11.83
CA PRO A 209 1.02 11.84 11.14
C PRO A 209 2.34 12.61 11.00
N ILE A 210 2.32 13.66 10.18
CA ILE A 210 3.25 14.79 10.21
C ILE A 210 2.48 16.09 10.45
N SER A 211 1.48 16.40 9.59
CA SER A 211 0.80 17.70 9.57
C SER A 211 -0.68 17.53 9.28
N HIS A 212 -1.54 17.84 10.25
CA HIS A 212 -2.99 17.81 10.05
C HIS A 212 -3.46 18.81 8.96
N SER A 213 -2.66 19.81 8.58
CA SER A 213 -3.07 20.78 7.56
C SER A 213 -2.82 20.30 6.12
N GLN A 214 -2.03 19.23 5.95
CA GLN A 214 -1.52 18.82 4.64
C GLN A 214 -1.63 17.32 4.38
N ASP A 215 -1.56 16.51 5.46
CA ASP A 215 -1.53 15.06 5.36
C ASP A 215 -2.77 14.51 4.69
N THR A 216 -2.54 13.55 3.81
CA THR A 216 -3.60 12.70 3.27
C THR A 216 -3.04 11.37 2.77
N ALA A 217 -3.85 10.32 2.80
CA ALA A 217 -3.54 9.07 2.12
C ALA A 217 -4.04 9.13 0.67
N GLY A 218 -3.35 8.44 -0.23
CA GLY A 218 -3.75 8.40 -1.63
C GLY A 218 -3.21 7.20 -2.39
N PRO A 219 -3.89 6.81 -3.48
CA PRO A 219 -3.52 5.66 -4.27
C PRO A 219 -2.33 5.95 -5.20
N MET A 220 -1.51 4.93 -5.40
CA MET A 220 -0.39 4.87 -6.35
C MET A 220 -0.55 3.62 -7.21
N CYS A 221 -0.76 3.80 -8.52
CA CYS A 221 -1.07 2.71 -9.46
C CYS A 221 -0.34 2.88 -10.80
N ARG A 222 -0.23 1.81 -11.58
CA ARG A 222 0.37 1.86 -12.93
C ARG A 222 -0.51 2.55 -13.96
N THR A 223 -1.80 2.72 -13.67
CA THR A 223 -2.74 3.46 -14.53
C THR A 223 -3.56 4.43 -13.71
N LEU A 224 -3.95 5.56 -14.32
CA LEU A 224 -4.82 6.55 -13.67
C LEU A 224 -6.18 5.92 -13.31
N ARG A 225 -6.70 5.03 -14.17
CA ARG A 225 -7.96 4.32 -13.92
C ARG A 225 -7.90 3.49 -12.64
N ASP A 226 -6.85 2.69 -12.45
CA ASP A 226 -6.65 1.90 -11.22
C ASP A 226 -6.53 2.82 -10.00
N ALA A 227 -5.84 3.96 -10.12
CA ALA A 227 -5.74 4.96 -9.05
C ALA A 227 -7.12 5.54 -8.69
N THR A 228 -7.97 5.85 -9.67
CA THR A 228 -9.33 6.35 -9.41
C THR A 228 -10.25 5.30 -8.78
N ILE A 229 -10.13 4.02 -9.17
CA ILE A 229 -10.87 2.91 -8.54
C ILE A 229 -10.49 2.81 -7.06
N MET A 230 -9.19 2.85 -6.77
CA MET A 230 -8.72 2.79 -5.39
C MET A 230 -9.12 4.04 -4.60
N LEU A 231 -9.05 5.24 -5.18
CA LEU A 231 -9.49 6.47 -4.51
C LEU A 231 -10.96 6.38 -4.08
N GLY A 232 -11.84 5.91 -4.98
CA GLY A 232 -13.27 5.76 -4.69
C GLY A 232 -13.57 4.78 -3.55
N ALA A 233 -12.68 3.82 -3.27
CA ALA A 233 -12.82 2.95 -2.11
C ALA A 233 -12.44 3.66 -0.80
N LEU A 234 -11.53 4.63 -0.83
CA LEU A 234 -11.01 5.31 0.36
C LEU A 234 -11.89 6.47 0.84
N THR A 235 -12.66 7.08 -0.07
CA THR A 235 -13.46 8.27 0.25
C THR A 235 -14.55 7.97 1.27
N GLY A 236 -14.67 8.81 2.29
CA GLY A 236 -15.73 8.72 3.29
C GLY A 236 -15.53 9.68 4.45
N VAL A 237 -16.64 10.11 5.05
CA VAL A 237 -16.63 10.95 6.26
C VAL A 237 -16.24 10.11 7.46
N ASP A 238 -15.36 10.66 8.31
CA ASP A 238 -14.90 10.02 9.53
C ASP A 238 -15.06 10.95 10.72
N PRO A 239 -15.91 10.65 11.70
CA PRO A 239 -16.03 11.46 12.92
C PRO A 239 -14.74 11.57 13.74
N GLU A 240 -13.77 10.67 13.55
CA GLU A 240 -12.47 10.71 14.22
C GLU A 240 -11.43 11.58 13.49
N ASP A 241 -11.80 12.13 12.33
CA ASP A 241 -10.99 13.07 11.57
C ASP A 241 -11.73 14.41 11.45
N SER A 242 -11.17 15.48 12.00
CA SER A 242 -11.86 16.77 12.14
C SER A 242 -11.92 17.62 10.85
N TYR A 243 -11.62 17.04 9.69
CA TYR A 243 -11.59 17.71 8.37
C TYR A 243 -12.74 17.29 7.47
#